data_AF-D5VNS5-F1
#
_entry.id   AF-D5VNS5-F1
#
_cell.length_a   1.000
_cell.length_b   1.000
_cell.length_c   1.000
_cell.angle_alpha   90.00
_cell.angle_beta   90.00
_cell.angle_gamma   90.00
#
_symmetry.space_group_name_H-M   'P 1'
#
loop_
_entity.id
_entity.type
_entity.pdbx_description
1 polymer ?
#
loop_
_entity_poly.entity_id
_entity_poly.type
_entity_poly.pdbx_seq_one_letter_code
_entity_poly.pdbx_strand_id
1 'polypeptide(L)'
;MSAASHDAHHAHEEHDDHGGAHGSLKDYVIGFVLAVILTAIPFWLVMGNVLPTAQMTAVAVMGLAVIQVLVHMIYFLHMNSRSEGGWTLLALMFTLILVVITLSGSLWVMHNLNTHMMPTMAHDMQQMP
;
A
#
# COMPACT_ATOMS: atom_id res chain seq x y z
N MET A 1 -29.34 -56.77 38.52
CA MET A 1 -28.54 -56.01 37.53
C MET A 1 -27.88 -54.87 38.28
N SER A 2 -26.55 -54.80 38.22
CA SER A 2 -25.70 -54.02 39.12
C SER A 2 -25.91 -52.52 38.97
N ALA A 3 -26.02 -51.80 40.09
CA ALA A 3 -25.87 -50.35 40.17
C ALA A 3 -24.42 -50.04 40.55
N ALA A 4 -23.77 -49.14 39.81
CA ALA A 4 -22.50 -48.54 40.20
C ALA A 4 -22.48 -47.08 39.75
N SER A 5 -22.57 -46.19 40.73
CA SER A 5 -22.29 -44.76 40.68
C SER A 5 -20.94 -44.52 41.36
N HIS A 6 -20.06 -43.74 40.72
CA HIS A 6 -18.85 -43.02 41.19
C HIS A 6 -17.93 -42.92 39.95
N ASP A 7 -17.16 -41.87 39.68
CA ASP A 7 -16.78 -40.71 40.48
C ASP A 7 -16.26 -39.64 39.50
N ALA A 8 -16.39 -38.38 39.89
CA ALA A 8 -15.74 -37.27 39.22
C ALA A 8 -14.24 -37.27 39.56
N HIS A 9 -13.38 -37.26 38.56
CA HIS A 9 -11.99 -36.83 38.73
C HIS A 9 -11.62 -35.83 37.64
N HIS A 10 -11.42 -34.59 38.11
CA HIS A 10 -10.76 -33.49 37.45
C HIS A 10 -9.29 -33.79 37.11
N ALA A 11 -8.76 -32.95 36.22
CA ALA A 11 -7.35 -32.67 35.95
C ALA A 11 -6.65 -33.56 34.91
N HIS A 12 -6.53 -33.03 33.69
CA HIS A 12 -5.28 -32.35 33.35
C HIS A 12 -5.54 -31.30 32.26
N GLU A 13 -5.24 -30.05 32.61
CA GLU A 13 -4.94 -29.00 31.65
C GLU A 13 -3.69 -29.43 30.89
N GLU A 14 -3.80 -29.61 29.58
CA GLU A 14 -2.72 -29.33 28.65
C GLU A 14 -3.15 -28.10 27.86
N HIS A 15 -2.63 -26.97 28.32
CA HIS A 15 -2.78 -25.67 27.70
C HIS A 15 -1.48 -25.40 26.96
N ASP A 16 -1.21 -26.15 25.90
CA ASP A 16 0.01 -25.99 25.12
C ASP A 16 -0.30 -25.90 23.61
N ASP A 17 0.11 -24.76 23.07
CA ASP A 17 0.46 -24.53 21.66
C ASP A 17 -0.64 -24.47 20.60
N HIS A 18 -1.62 -23.59 20.83
CA HIS A 18 -2.36 -22.94 19.74
C HIS A 18 -2.03 -21.46 19.62
N GLY A 19 -0.73 -21.15 19.44
CA GLY A 19 -0.24 -19.87 18.88
C GLY A 19 -0.56 -19.72 17.39
N GLY A 20 -1.78 -20.06 16.99
CA GLY A 20 -2.20 -20.16 15.60
C GLY A 20 -2.86 -18.88 15.07
N ALA A 21 -2.19 -18.27 14.09
CA ALA A 21 -2.76 -17.38 13.08
C ALA A 21 -2.93 -15.88 13.39
N HIS A 22 -2.07 -15.31 14.24
CA HIS A 22 -1.70 -13.89 14.10
C HIS A 22 -0.40 -13.83 13.31
N GLY A 23 -0.38 -13.04 12.24
CA GLY A 23 0.76 -12.86 11.35
C GLY A 23 2.10 -12.99 12.06
N SER A 24 2.90 -13.98 11.67
CA SER A 24 4.15 -14.29 12.38
C SER A 24 4.93 -12.98 12.53
N LEU A 25 5.45 -12.69 13.73
CA LEU A 25 6.32 -11.53 13.98
C LEU A 25 7.39 -11.36 12.89
N LYS A 26 7.79 -12.48 12.28
CA LYS A 26 8.65 -12.57 11.11
C LYS A 26 8.15 -11.78 9.89
N ASP A 27 6.88 -11.88 9.51
CA ASP A 27 6.31 -11.19 8.34
C ASP A 27 6.22 -9.68 8.58
N TYR A 28 5.90 -9.28 9.81
CA TYR A 28 5.92 -7.87 10.21
C TYR A 28 7.35 -7.30 10.15
N VAL A 29 8.34 -8.03 10.66
CA VAL A 29 9.76 -7.61 10.61
C VAL A 29 10.27 -7.55 9.17
N ILE A 30 9.92 -8.53 8.32
CA ILE A 30 10.29 -8.51 6.89
C ILE A 30 9.65 -7.31 6.19
N GLY A 31 8.35 -7.09 6.39
CA GLY A 31 7.63 -5.93 5.85
C GLY A 31 8.22 -4.61 6.29
N PHE A 32 8.59 -4.50 7.57
CA PHE A 32 9.24 -3.33 8.14
C PHE A 32 10.59 -3.05 7.48
N VAL A 33 11.45 -4.06 7.35
CA VAL A 33 12.76 -3.91 6.70
C VAL A 33 12.60 -3.52 5.23
N LEU A 34 11.68 -4.17 4.48
CA LEU A 34 11.39 -3.79 3.10
C LEU A 34 10.89 -2.35 2.99
N ALA A 35 9.97 -1.93 3.86
CA ALA A 35 9.42 -0.57 3.86
C ALA A 35 10.50 0.48 4.17
N VAL A 36 11.43 0.19 5.08
CA VAL A 36 12.57 1.08 5.40
C VAL A 36 13.53 1.18 4.22
N ILE A 37 13.89 0.05 3.59
CA ILE A 37 14.79 0.06 2.43
C ILE A 37 14.15 0.83 1.27
N LEU A 38 12.88 0.55 0.98
CA LEU A 38 12.18 1.15 -0.14
C LEU A 38 11.88 2.64 0.07
N THR A 39 11.89 3.13 1.31
CA THR A 39 11.83 4.57 1.62
C THR A 39 13.21 5.24 1.64
N ALA A 40 14.26 4.53 2.03
CA ALA A 40 15.63 5.04 1.97
C ALA A 40 16.09 5.31 0.52
N ILE A 41 15.73 4.45 -0.43
CA ILE A 41 16.06 4.60 -1.86
C ILE A 41 15.59 5.96 -2.44
N PRO A 42 14.30 6.35 -2.37
CA PRO A 42 13.84 7.62 -2.93
C PRO A 42 14.44 8.83 -2.18
N PHE A 43 14.66 8.73 -0.86
CA PHE A 43 15.36 9.79 -0.12
C PHE A 43 16.79 9.99 -0.60
N TRP A 44 17.53 8.89 -0.79
CA TRP A 44 18.88 8.95 -1.33
C TRP A 44 18.90 9.46 -2.78
N LEU A 45 17.95 9.03 -3.61
CA LEU A 45 17.79 9.47 -5.00
C LEU A 45 17.62 10.99 -5.10
N VAL A 46 16.80 11.58 -4.22
CA VAL A 46 16.52 13.03 -4.20
C VAL A 46 17.69 13.80 -3.59
N MET A 47 18.24 13.36 -2.46
CA MET A 47 19.33 14.05 -1.77
C MET A 47 20.65 13.99 -2.54
N GLY A 48 20.92 12.87 -3.22
CA GLY A 48 22.13 12.69 -4.03
C GLY A 48 22.07 13.37 -5.40
N ASN A 49 20.91 13.92 -5.79
CA ASN A 49 20.66 14.54 -7.10
C ASN A 49 21.21 13.69 -8.27
N VAL A 50 21.01 12.37 -8.17
CA VAL A 50 21.69 11.39 -9.04
C VAL A 50 21.11 11.32 -10.45
N LEU A 51 19.95 11.93 -10.68
CA LEU A 51 19.28 11.98 -11.98
C LEU A 51 19.39 13.38 -12.60
N PRO A 52 19.50 13.49 -13.95
CA PRO A 52 19.80 14.75 -14.63
C PRO A 52 18.69 15.81 -14.52
N THR A 53 17.46 15.40 -14.19
CA THR A 53 16.28 16.29 -14.23
C THR A 53 15.37 15.99 -13.06
N ALA A 54 14.87 17.04 -12.40
CA ALA A 54 13.90 16.92 -11.31
C ALA A 54 12.65 16.12 -11.71
N GLN A 55 12.23 16.21 -12.97
CA GLN A 55 11.10 15.44 -13.50
C GLN A 55 11.38 13.93 -13.52
N MET A 56 12.61 13.51 -13.90
CA MET A 56 13.00 12.10 -13.88
C MET A 56 13.02 11.55 -12.45
N THR A 57 13.54 12.34 -11.50
CA THR A 57 13.52 12.01 -10.08
C THR A 57 12.09 11.89 -9.55
N ALA A 58 11.21 12.83 -9.91
CA ALA A 58 9.81 12.80 -9.50
C ALA A 58 9.08 11.55 -10.02
N VAL A 59 9.28 11.18 -11.28
CA VAL A 59 8.68 9.97 -11.86
C VAL A 59 9.20 8.70 -11.16
N ALA A 60 10.51 8.62 -10.91
CA ALA A 60 11.11 7.49 -10.20
C ALA A 60 10.57 7.36 -8.77
N VAL A 61 10.49 8.46 -8.02
CA VAL A 61 9.93 8.50 -6.66
C VAL A 61 8.46 8.11 -6.66
N MET A 62 7.68 8.58 -7.64
CA MET A 62 6.27 8.19 -7.79
C MET A 62 6.12 6.69 -8.03
N GLY A 63 6.97 6.08 -8.88
CA GLY A 63 6.98 4.64 -9.08
C GLY A 63 7.30 3.86 -7.80
N LEU A 64 8.32 4.30 -7.05
CA LEU A 64 8.68 3.71 -5.76
C LEU A 64 7.57 3.87 -4.72
N ALA A 65 6.83 4.99 -4.74
CA ALA A 65 5.69 5.22 -3.86
C ALA A 65 4.55 4.23 -4.12
N VAL A 66 4.27 3.89 -5.39
CA VAL A 66 3.29 2.85 -5.73
C VAL A 66 3.72 1.49 -5.17
N ILE A 67 4.99 1.11 -5.34
CA ILE A 67 5.52 -0.15 -4.80
C ILE A 67 5.43 -0.14 -3.26
N GLN A 68 5.68 1.00 -2.61
CA GLN A 68 5.58 1.14 -1.15
C GLN A 68 4.16 0.85 -0.65
N VAL A 69 3.14 1.35 -1.36
CA VAL A 69 1.73 1.07 -1.03
C VAL A 69 1.45 -0.43 -1.10
N LEU A 70 1.96 -1.12 -2.12
CA LEU A 70 1.80 -2.57 -2.26
C LEU A 70 2.49 -3.34 -1.12
N VAL A 71 3.72 -2.98 -0.77
CA VAL A 71 4.44 -3.59 0.36
C VAL A 71 3.66 -3.41 1.66
N HIS A 72 3.15 -2.21 1.93
CA HIS A 72 2.36 -1.95 3.15
C HIS A 72 1.09 -2.80 3.21
N MET A 73 0.40 -2.88 2.08
CA MET A 73 -0.84 -3.63 1.95
C MET A 73 -0.64 -5.15 2.12
N ILE A 74 0.48 -5.69 1.64
CA ILE A 74 0.80 -7.12 1.76
C ILE A 74 1.26 -7.45 3.19
N TYR A 75 2.23 -6.72 3.72
CA TYR A 75 2.91 -7.10 4.97
C TYR A 75 2.27 -6.51 6.24
N PHE A 76 1.72 -5.29 6.19
CA PHE A 76 1.16 -4.62 7.37
C PHE A 76 -0.35 -4.78 7.47
N LEU A 77 -1.07 -4.66 6.35
CA LEU A 77 -2.52 -4.87 6.37
C LEU A 77 -2.91 -6.35 6.46
N HIS A 78 -1.91 -7.25 6.44
CA HIS A 78 -2.04 -8.69 6.64
C HIS A 78 -3.30 -9.26 5.99
N MET A 79 -3.58 -8.83 4.75
CA MET A 79 -4.67 -9.39 3.96
C MET A 79 -4.28 -10.83 3.68
N ASN A 80 -4.73 -11.67 4.60
CA ASN A 80 -4.51 -13.08 4.60
C ASN A 80 -4.91 -13.57 3.21
N SER A 81 -4.03 -14.30 2.53
CA SER A 81 -4.34 -15.03 1.30
C SER A 81 -5.52 -16.02 1.47
N ARG A 82 -6.17 -16.03 2.64
CA ARG A 82 -7.31 -16.81 3.08
C ARG A 82 -8.51 -15.96 3.55
N SER A 83 -8.48 -14.63 3.49
CA SER A 83 -9.69 -13.82 3.73
C SER A 83 -10.66 -14.03 2.55
N GLU A 84 -11.71 -14.80 2.79
CA GLU A 84 -12.82 -15.00 1.86
C GLU A 84 -12.41 -15.44 0.43
N GLY A 85 -11.52 -16.42 0.29
CA GLY A 85 -11.29 -17.09 -1.01
C GLY A 85 -10.82 -16.19 -2.16
N GLY A 86 -10.14 -15.07 -1.87
CA GLY A 86 -9.60 -14.16 -2.89
C GLY A 86 -10.55 -13.04 -3.34
N TRP A 87 -11.79 -12.99 -2.82
CA TRP A 87 -12.74 -11.92 -3.13
C TRP A 87 -12.28 -10.57 -2.57
N THR A 88 -11.68 -10.54 -1.39
CA THR A 88 -11.07 -9.33 -0.82
C THR A 88 -9.90 -8.83 -1.67
N LEU A 89 -9.07 -9.74 -2.20
CA LEU A 89 -7.95 -9.40 -3.07
C LEU A 89 -8.43 -8.82 -4.41
N LEU A 90 -9.49 -9.40 -4.99
CA LEU A 90 -10.13 -8.88 -6.21
C LEU A 90 -10.71 -7.49 -5.98
N ALA A 91 -11.47 -7.30 -4.90
CA ALA A 91 -12.05 -6.01 -4.55
C ALA A 91 -10.97 -4.95 -4.35
N LEU A 92 -9.87 -5.31 -3.68
CA LEU A 92 -8.75 -4.41 -3.47
C LEU A 92 -8.03 -4.06 -4.79
N MET A 93 -7.77 -5.03 -5.67
CA MET A 93 -7.14 -4.75 -6.96
C MET A 93 -8.03 -3.83 -7.81
N PHE A 94 -9.34 -4.04 -7.76
CA PHE A 94 -10.30 -3.16 -8.41
C PHE A 94 -10.24 -1.73 -7.85
N THR A 95 -10.21 -1.58 -6.51
CA THR A 95 -10.04 -0.27 -5.87
C THR A 95 -8.72 0.39 -6.27
N LEU A 96 -7.62 -0.36 -6.31
CA LEU A 96 -6.32 0.18 -6.70
C LEU A 96 -6.32 0.69 -8.15
N ILE A 97 -6.92 -0.08 -9.08
CA ILE A 97 -7.08 0.34 -10.47
C ILE A 97 -7.92 1.61 -10.56
N LEU A 98 -9.04 1.67 -9.83
CA LEU A 98 -9.87 2.89 -9.77
C LEU A 98 -9.10 4.09 -9.24
N VAL A 99 -8.30 3.92 -8.18
CA VAL A 99 -7.47 4.99 -7.62
C VAL A 99 -6.46 5.47 -8.65
N VAL A 100 -5.78 4.57 -9.37
CA VAL A 100 -4.82 4.94 -10.42
C VAL A 100 -5.49 5.68 -11.57
N ILE A 101 -6.65 5.21 -12.05
CA ILE A 101 -7.39 5.85 -13.13
C ILE A 101 -7.92 7.23 -12.71
N THR A 102 -8.48 7.35 -11.50
CA THR A 102 -9.04 8.62 -11.02
C THR A 102 -7.96 9.67 -10.75
N LEU A 103 -6.82 9.28 -10.15
CA LEU A 103 -5.67 10.16 -9.97
C LEU A 103 -5.07 10.59 -11.31
N SER A 104 -4.79 9.65 -12.20
CA SER A 104 -4.20 9.95 -13.51
C SER A 104 -5.16 10.78 -14.36
N GLY A 105 -6.45 10.43 -14.36
CA GLY A 105 -7.50 11.15 -15.07
C GLY A 105 -7.70 12.57 -14.53
N SER A 106 -7.71 12.77 -13.22
CA SER A 106 -7.84 14.11 -12.63
C SER A 106 -6.65 15.01 -12.93
N LEU A 107 -5.41 14.49 -12.82
CA LEU A 107 -4.20 15.21 -13.24
C LEU A 107 -4.23 15.54 -14.72
N TRP A 108 -4.61 14.58 -15.57
CA TRP A 108 -4.69 14.77 -17.02
C TRP A 108 -5.75 15.82 -17.39
N VAL A 109 -6.94 15.76 -16.80
CA VAL A 109 -8.02 16.73 -17.04
C VAL A 109 -7.57 18.12 -16.59
N MET A 110 -7.00 18.27 -15.39
CA MET A 110 -6.50 19.56 -14.91
C MET A 110 -5.38 20.11 -15.81
N HIS A 111 -4.41 19.26 -16.19
CA HIS A 111 -3.34 19.66 -17.10
C HIS A 111 -3.89 20.08 -18.46
N ASN A 112 -4.81 19.29 -19.03
CA ASN A 112 -5.42 19.54 -20.33
C ASN A 112 -6.27 20.82 -20.34
N LEU A 113 -7.06 21.05 -19.29
CA LEU A 113 -7.82 22.29 -19.13
C LEU A 113 -6.88 23.47 -18.96
N ASN A 114 -5.82 23.35 -18.17
CA ASN A 114 -4.81 24.39 -17.99
C ASN A 114 -4.12 24.76 -19.32
N THR A 115 -3.73 23.76 -20.12
CA THR A 115 -3.10 24.00 -21.44
C THR A 115 -4.07 24.57 -22.48
N HIS A 116 -5.34 24.16 -22.46
CA HIS A 116 -6.32 24.57 -23.47
C HIS A 116 -7.18 25.79 -23.06
N MET A 117 -7.18 26.18 -21.78
CA MET A 117 -7.93 27.34 -21.29
C MET A 117 -7.06 28.53 -20.85
N MET A 118 -5.73 28.39 -20.77
CA MET A 118 -4.80 29.53 -20.72
C MET A 118 -4.23 30.06 -22.07
N PRO A 119 -4.86 29.91 -23.26
CA PRO A 119 -4.35 30.55 -24.48
C PRO A 119 -4.42 32.10 -24.57
N THR A 120 -5.00 32.82 -23.61
CA THR A 120 -5.34 34.26 -23.84
C THR A 120 -4.85 35.28 -22.79
N MET A 121 -4.33 34.87 -21.62
CA MET A 121 -3.93 35.86 -20.59
C MET A 121 -2.46 36.33 -20.67
N ALA A 122 -1.64 35.78 -21.59
CA ALA A 122 -0.25 36.19 -21.76
C ALA A 122 -0.03 37.14 -22.96
N HIS A 123 -0.92 37.13 -23.96
CA HIS A 123 -0.82 38.01 -25.14
C HIS A 123 -1.57 39.34 -24.99
N ASP A 124 -2.55 39.45 -24.07
CA ASP A 124 -3.34 40.69 -23.87
C ASP A 124 -2.69 41.72 -22.92
N MET A 125 -1.73 41.33 -22.07
CA MET A 125 -1.03 42.28 -21.18
C MET A 125 0.15 43.00 -21.84
N GLN A 126 0.59 42.57 -23.03
CA GLN A 126 1.65 43.26 -23.81
C GLN A 126 1.09 44.30 -24.80
N GLN A 127 -0.24 44.45 -24.91
CA GLN A 127 -0.90 45.38 -25.82
C GLN A 127 -1.65 46.52 -25.10
N MET A 128 -1.39 46.73 -23.81
CA MET A 128 -1.85 47.93 -23.10
C MET A 128 -0.88 49.08 -23.45
N PRO A 129 -1.35 50.18 -24.07
CA PRO A 129 -0.51 51.29 -24.55
C PRO A 129 0.17 52.09 -23.43
#